data_AF-A0A6H9Y4P8-F1
#
_entry.id   AF-A0A6H9Y4P8-F1
#
_cell.length_a   1.000
_cell.length_b   1.000
_cell.length_c   1.000
_cell.angle_alpha   90.00
_cell.angle_beta   90.00
_cell.angle_gamma   90.00
#
_symmetry.space_group_name_H-M   'P 1'
#
loop_
_entity.id
_entity.type
_entity.pdbx_description
1 polymer ?
#
loop_
_entity_poly.entity_id
_entity_poly.type
_entity_poly.pdbx_seq_one_letter_code
_entity_poly.pdbx_strand_id
1 'polypeptide(L)' 'MNTTEHISQQRDRLIELSDKVFSNQEKSRRWLHKPLVVLKGKAPIDMLDTAEGARIVEDLLGRLDEGYFS' A
#
# COMPACT_ATOMS: atom_id res chain seq x y z
N MET A 1 14.24 20.60 -5.53
CA MET A 1 13.81 19.40 -4.79
C MET A 1 12.52 18.95 -5.42
N ASN A 2 12.60 17.89 -6.22
CA ASN A 2 11.62 17.54 -7.25
C ASN A 2 10.59 16.58 -6.65
N THR A 3 9.33 16.99 -6.56
CA THR A 3 8.21 16.25 -5.96
C THR A 3 8.12 14.78 -6.43
N THR A 4 8.54 14.48 -7.66
CA THR A 4 8.59 13.15 -8.27
C THR A 4 9.48 12.15 -7.52
N GLU A 5 10.57 12.62 -6.91
CA GLU A 5 11.53 11.76 -6.23
C GLU A 5 10.99 11.25 -4.89
N HIS A 6 10.25 12.11 -4.17
CA HIS A 6 9.63 11.76 -2.89
C HIS A 6 8.52 10.72 -3.06
N ILE A 7 7.74 10.80 -4.15
CA ILE A 7 6.66 9.85 -4.46
C ILE A 7 7.23 8.46 -4.75
N SER A 8 8.31 8.40 -5.53
CA SER A 8 8.97 7.13 -5.86
C SER A 8 9.50 6.43 -4.60
N GLN A 9 10.19 7.16 -3.71
CA GLN A 9 10.68 6.61 -2.45
C GLN A 9 9.57 6.16 -1.49
N GLN A 10 8.44 6.85 -1.49
CA GLN A 10 7.30 6.49 -0.63
C GLN A 10 6.60 5.22 -1.11
N ARG A 11 6.49 5.02 -2.44
CA ARG A 11 5.96 3.79 -3.03
C ARG A 11 6.75 2.56 -2.61
N ASP A 12 8.09 2.61 -2.72
CA ASP A 12 8.94 1.46 -2.39
C ASP A 12 8.80 1.06 -0.91
N ARG A 13 8.75 2.05 0.00
CA ARG A 13 8.50 1.81 1.43
C ARG A 13 7.18 1.09 1.70
N LEU A 14 6.12 1.43 0.98
CA LEU A 14 4.81 0.80 1.18
C LEU A 14 4.73 -0.62 0.61
N ILE A 15 5.48 -0.89 -0.47
CA ILE A 15 5.64 -2.25 -0.98
C ILE A 15 6.33 -3.11 0.09
N GLU A 16 7.44 -2.64 0.66
CA GLU A 16 8.14 -3.34 1.75
C GLU A 16 7.27 -3.52 2.99
N LEU A 17 6.48 -2.51 3.36
CA LEU A 17 5.53 -2.62 4.48
C LEU A 17 4.50 -3.71 4.22
N SER A 18 3.92 -3.73 3.01
CA SER A 18 2.94 -4.75 2.66
C SER A 18 3.53 -6.16 2.69
N ASP A 19 4.78 -6.35 2.26
CA ASP A 19 5.47 -7.64 2.32
C ASP A 19 5.60 -8.13 3.77
N LYS A 20 5.94 -7.23 4.70
CA LYS A 20 6.00 -7.51 6.14
C LYS A 20 4.64 -7.89 6.73
N VAL A 21 3.61 -7.08 6.46
CA VAL A 21 2.23 -7.31 6.97
C VAL A 21 1.69 -8.66 6.49
N PHE A 22 1.90 -9.01 5.22
CA PHE A 22 1.43 -10.29 4.68
C PHE A 22 2.39 -11.46 4.92
N SER A 23 3.63 -11.18 5.35
CA SER A 23 4.77 -12.11 5.44
C SER A 23 4.92 -13.01 4.20
N ASN A 24 4.47 -12.50 3.04
CA ASN A 24 4.39 -13.23 1.80
C ASN A 24 4.25 -12.25 0.63
N GLN A 25 5.30 -12.21 -0.19
CA GLN A 25 5.38 -11.33 -1.36
C GLN A 25 4.25 -11.54 -2.37
N GLU A 26 3.82 -12.78 -2.59
CA GLU A 26 2.73 -13.07 -3.52
C GLU A 26 1.39 -12.55 -3.00
N LYS A 27 1.12 -12.71 -1.69
CA LYS A 27 -0.08 -12.15 -1.06
C LYS A 27 -0.07 -10.62 -1.07
N SER A 28 1.06 -10.02 -0.72
CA SER A 28 1.27 -8.56 -0.78
C SER A 28 0.99 -8.05 -2.19
N ARG A 29 1.66 -8.63 -3.20
CA ARG A 29 1.54 -8.21 -4.59
C ARG A 29 0.11 -8.40 -5.11
N ARG A 30 -0.54 -9.51 -4.76
CA ARG A 30 -1.96 -9.74 -5.11
C ARG A 30 -2.86 -8.68 -4.49
N TRP A 31 -2.63 -8.29 -3.24
CA TRP A 31 -3.41 -7.26 -2.56
C TRP A 31 -3.17 -5.87 -3.18
N LEU A 32 -1.91 -5.53 -3.45
CA LEU A 32 -1.52 -4.25 -4.05
C LEU A 32 -2.12 -4.02 -5.45
N HIS A 33 -2.30 -5.08 -6.23
CA HIS A 33 -2.91 -5.03 -7.55
C HIS A 33 -4.43 -5.27 -7.54
N LYS A 34 -5.04 -5.60 -6.39
CA LYS A 34 -6.47 -5.89 -6.31
C LYS A 34 -7.26 -4.58 -6.18
N PRO A 35 -8.26 -4.33 -7.04
CA PRO A 35 -9.21 -3.24 -6.86
C PRO A 35 -9.92 -3.33 -5.50
N LEU A 36 -9.85 -2.27 -4.70
CA LEU A 36 -10.54 -2.21 -3.42
C LEU A 36 -11.74 -1.27 -3.49
N VAL A 37 -12.87 -1.69 -2.92
CA VAL A 37 -14.10 -0.87 -2.87
C VAL A 37 -13.85 0.42 -2.09
N VAL A 38 -13.07 0.36 -1.01
CA VAL A 38 -12.69 1.54 -0.22
C VAL A 38 -11.88 2.56 -1.02
N LEU A 39 -11.16 2.11 -2.06
CA LEU A 39 -10.41 2.96 -2.99
C LEU A 39 -11.22 3.32 -4.24
N LYS A 40 -12.56 3.24 -4.17
CA LYS A 40 -13.47 3.49 -5.30
C LYS A 40 -13.17 2.58 -6.51
N GLY A 41 -12.73 1.34 -6.25
CA GLY A 41 -12.38 0.37 -7.30
C GLY A 41 -10.99 0.55 -7.90
N LYS A 42 -10.13 1.39 -7.30
CA LYS A 42 -8.71 1.48 -7.69
C LYS A 42 -7.87 0.46 -6.94
N ALA A 43 -6.74 0.06 -7.52
CA ALA A 43 -5.79 -0.79 -6.83
C ALA A 43 -4.92 0.06 -5.88
N PRO A 44 -4.47 -0.47 -4.73
CA PRO A 44 -3.55 0.22 -3.84
C PRO A 44 -2.31 0.76 -4.54
N ILE A 45 -1.74 0.00 -5.49
CA ILE A 45 -0.54 0.40 -6.24
C ILE A 45 -0.75 1.67 -7.05
N ASP A 46 -1.95 1.92 -7.57
CA ASP A 46 -2.29 3.14 -8.31
C ASP A 46 -2.41 4.35 -7.38
N MET A 47 -2.64 4.12 -6.08
CA MET A 47 -2.72 5.18 -5.08
C MET A 47 -1.35 5.63 -4.57
N LEU A 48 -0.32 4.78 -4.74
CA LEU A 48 1.04 5.07 -4.31
C LEU A 48 1.70 6.20 -5.11
N ASP A 49 1.14 6.58 -6.25
CA ASP A 49 1.61 7.69 -7.08
C ASP A 49 1.31 9.08 -6.46
N THR A 50 0.57 9.10 -5.35
CA THR A 50 0.24 10.34 -4.63
C THR A 50 0.51 10.18 -3.14
N ALA A 51 0.99 11.24 -2.48
CA ALA A 51 1.23 11.22 -1.03
C ALA A 51 -0.04 10.91 -0.22
N GLU A 52 -1.19 11.43 -0.69
CA GLU A 52 -2.51 11.18 -0.09
C GLU A 52 -2.91 9.70 -0.22
N GLY A 53 -2.84 9.16 -1.44
CA GLY A 53 -3.20 7.77 -1.71
C GLY A 53 -2.29 6.78 -0.97
N ALA A 54 -1.01 7.09 -0.89
CA ALA A 54 -0.05 6.30 -0.13
C ALA A 54 -0.36 6.29 1.38
N ARG A 55 -0.79 7.40 1.99
CA ARG A 55 -1.28 7.41 3.39
C ARG A 55 -2.51 6.51 3.59
N ILE A 56 -3.44 6.52 2.64
CA ILE A 56 -4.62 5.65 2.71
C ILE A 56 -4.20 4.17 2.66
N VAL A 57 -3.27 3.83 1.77
CA VAL A 57 -2.75 2.45 1.67
C VAL A 57 -2.00 2.04 2.93
N GLU A 58 -1.21 2.94 3.53
CA GLU A 58 -0.53 2.73 4.81
C GLU A 58 -1.52 2.41 5.93
N ASP A 59 -2.59 3.20 6.08
CA ASP A 59 -3.64 2.98 7.07
C ASP A 59 -4.35 1.63 6.86
N LEU A 60 -4.63 1.27 5.60
CA LEU A 60 -5.20 -0.04 5.27
C LEU A 60 -4.27 -1.19 5.65
N LEU A 61 -2.97 -1.06 5.39
CA LEU A 61 -1.97 -2.04 5.80
C LEU A 61 -1.88 -2.15 7.32
N GLY A 62 -1.92 -1.03 8.04
CA GLY A 62 -1.95 -1.01 9.51
C GLY A 62 -3.16 -1.76 10.06
N ARG A 63 -4.36 -1.55 9.50
CA ARG A 63 -5.57 -2.30 9.90
C ARG A 63 -5.47 -3.79 9.63
N LEU A 64 -4.81 -4.17 8.54
CA LEU A 64 -4.59 -5.58 8.20
C LEU A 64 -3.59 -6.23 9.14
N ASP A 65 -2.58 -5.49 9.60
CA ASP A 65 -1.63 -5.93 10.62
C ASP A 65 -2.33 -6.12 11.98
N GLU A 66 -3.09 -5.12 12.44
CA GLU A 66 -3.82 -5.16 13.71
C GLU A 66 -4.92 -6.24 13.74
N GLY A 67 -5.58 -6.51 12.61
CA GLY A 67 -6.71 -7.43 12.53
C GLY A 67 -6.36 -8.90 12.30
N TYR A 68 -5.10 -9.24 12.00
CA TYR A 68 -4.69 -10.59 11.62
C TYR A 68 -3.95 -11.37 12.75
N PHE A 69 -3.70 -10.72 13.89
CA PHE A 69 -3.13 -11.35 15.10
C PHE A 69 -4.11 -11.37 16.30
N SER A 70 -5.33 -11.86 16.11
CA SER A 70 -6.18 -12.30 17.22
C SER A 70 -6.74 -13.70 17.00
#